data_AF-A0A839IR27-F1
#
_entry.id   AF-A0A839IR27-F1
#
_cell.length_a   1.000
_cell.length_b   1.000
_cell.length_c   1.000
_cell.angle_alpha   90.00
_cell.angle_beta   90.00
_cell.angle_gamma   90.00
#
_symmetry.space_group_name_H-M   'P 1'
#
loop_
_entity.id
_entity.type
_entity.pdbx_description
1 polymer ?
#
loop_
_entity_poly.entity_id
_entity_poly.type
_entity_poly.pdbx_seq_one_letter_code
_entity_poly.pdbx_strand_id
1 'polypeptide(L)'
;MPLWLQLVIIFIVSISGIVFHLFLMKKIRVWAINDQINALSGDDSDKKHHLEQVYQQLLTDKVPHKQHHDKLEAAAKAFDH
;
A
#
# COMPACT_ATOMS: atom_id res chain seq x y z
N MET A 1 -0.03 43.35 -10.29
CA MET A 1 0.44 42.26 -9.40
C MET A 1 1.79 41.79 -9.90
N PRO A 2 2.78 41.58 -9.04
CA PRO A 2 4.14 41.22 -9.47
C PRO A 2 4.17 39.82 -10.10
N LEU A 3 4.83 39.68 -11.26
CA LEU A 3 4.96 38.44 -12.03
C LEU A 3 5.54 37.28 -11.22
N TRP A 4 6.44 37.58 -10.28
CA TRP A 4 7.04 36.61 -9.36
C TRP A 4 6.00 35.89 -8.49
N LEU A 5 4.95 36.58 -8.06
CA LEU A 5 3.90 35.99 -7.22
C LEU A 5 3.13 34.90 -7.97
N GLN A 6 2.90 35.11 -9.27
CA GLN A 6 2.20 34.13 -10.12
C GLN A 6 3.01 32.85 -10.31
N LEU A 7 4.32 32.99 -10.55
CA LEU A 7 5.22 31.84 -10.69
C LEU A 7 5.26 30.98 -9.42
N VAL A 8 5.29 31.61 -8.25
CA VAL A 8 5.28 30.89 -6.96
C VAL A 8 3.97 30.12 -6.76
N ILE A 9 2.82 30.72 -7.07
CA ILE A 9 1.52 30.05 -6.93
C ILE A 9 1.43 28.84 -7.87
N ILE A 10 1.84 29.00 -9.14
CA ILE A 10 1.86 27.90 -10.12
C ILE A 10 2.78 26.77 -9.63
N PHE A 11 3.96 27.11 -9.12
CA PHE A 11 4.92 26.15 -8.60
C PHE A 11 4.35 25.34 -7.42
N ILE A 12 3.74 26.02 -6.44
CA ILE A 12 3.13 25.37 -5.27
C ILE A 12 1.96 24.47 -5.69
N VAL A 13 1.07 24.95 -6.56
CA VAL A 13 -0.07 24.16 -7.06
C VAL A 13 0.41 22.93 -7.86
N SER A 14 1.42 23.10 -8.70
CA SER A 14 1.98 21.99 -9.50
C SER A 14 2.60 20.91 -8.61
N ILE A 15 3.41 21.30 -7.62
CA ILE A 15 4.00 20.36 -6.66
C ILE A 15 2.91 19.71 -5.80
N SER A 16 1.92 20.47 -5.34
CA SER A 16 0.82 19.93 -4.54
C SER A 16 0.05 18.85 -5.29
N GLY A 17 -0.18 19.02 -6.60
CA GLY A 17 -0.83 18.01 -7.43
C GLY A 17 -0.03 16.70 -7.51
N ILE A 18 1.28 16.80 -7.71
CA ILE A 18 2.19 15.65 -7.76
C ILE A 18 2.21 14.91 -6.42
N VAL A 19 2.38 15.65 -5.32
CA VAL A 19 2.40 15.06 -3.97
C VAL A 19 1.06 14.41 -3.65
N PHE A 20 -0.05 15.04 -3.98
CA PHE A 20 -1.39 14.48 -3.77
C PHE A 20 -1.59 13.17 -4.53
N HIS A 21 -1.12 13.10 -5.78
CA HIS A 21 -1.24 11.87 -6.58
C HIS A 21 -0.41 10.72 -6.00
N LEU A 22 0.83 10.99 -5.59
CA LEU A 22 1.68 10.01 -4.90
C LEU A 22 1.07 9.56 -3.57
N PHE A 23 0.48 10.50 -2.82
CA PHE A 23 -0.18 10.21 -1.55
C PHE A 23 -1.39 9.29 -1.74
N LEU A 24 -2.27 9.59 -2.71
CA LEU A 24 -3.41 8.74 -3.04
C LEU A 24 -2.97 7.33 -3.46
N MET A 25 -1.96 7.22 -4.33
CA MET A 25 -1.43 5.93 -4.74
C MET A 25 -0.90 5.10 -3.56
N LYS A 26 -0.16 5.73 -2.64
CA LYS A 26 0.31 5.05 -1.42
C LYS A 26 -0.87 4.60 -0.55
N LYS A 27 -1.85 5.48 -0.33
CA LYS A 27 -2.99 5.21 0.54
C LYS A 27 -3.87 4.08 -0.01
N ILE A 28 -4.20 4.11 -1.30
CA ILE A 28 -4.97 3.04 -1.97
C ILE A 28 -4.22 1.71 -1.87
N ARG A 29 -2.91 1.74 -2.02
CA ARG A 29 -2.07 0.53 -1.95
C ARG A 29 -2.06 -0.10 -0.56
N VAL A 30 -1.91 0.72 0.48
CA VAL A 30 -2.02 0.26 1.88
C VAL A 30 -3.41 -0.31 2.14
N TRP A 31 -4.45 0.36 1.63
CA TRP A 31 -5.82 -0.09 1.79
C TRP A 31 -6.08 -1.44 1.09
N ALA A 32 -5.59 -1.62 -0.14
CA ALA A 32 -5.74 -2.86 -0.91
C ALA A 32 -5.06 -4.08 -0.26
N ILE A 33 -3.96 -3.87 0.45
CA ILE A 33 -3.27 -4.96 1.17
C ILE A 33 -3.98 -5.28 2.47
N ASN A 34 -4.38 -4.26 3.21
CA ASN A 34 -5.16 -4.44 4.43
C ASN A 34 -6.48 -5.14 4.13
N ASP A 35 -7.13 -4.79 3.02
CA ASP A 35 -8.33 -5.43 2.50
C ASP A 35 -8.08 -6.91 2.16
N GLN A 36 -6.97 -7.22 1.48
CA GLN A 36 -6.57 -8.59 1.18
C GLN A 36 -6.31 -9.44 2.43
N ILE A 37 -5.53 -8.91 3.37
CA ILE A 37 -5.23 -9.59 4.64
C ILE A 37 -6.54 -9.88 5.36
N ASN A 38 -7.46 -8.90 5.39
CA ASN A 38 -8.76 -9.06 6.03
C ASN A 38 -9.67 -10.06 5.29
N ALA A 39 -9.65 -10.06 3.95
CA ALA A 39 -10.40 -11.01 3.13
C ALA A 39 -9.85 -12.44 3.22
N LEU A 40 -8.52 -12.60 3.28
CA LEU A 40 -7.84 -13.89 3.41
C LEU A 40 -7.89 -14.44 4.84
N SER A 41 -7.91 -13.58 5.86
CA SER A 41 -8.02 -14.00 7.24
C SER A 41 -9.45 -14.37 7.64
N GLY A 42 -10.46 -13.74 7.02
CA GLY A 42 -11.85 -13.91 7.46
C GLY A 42 -12.00 -13.58 8.95
N ASP A 43 -12.57 -14.52 9.72
CA ASP A 43 -12.77 -14.42 11.18
C ASP A 43 -11.59 -15.03 11.99
N ASP A 44 -10.60 -15.63 11.31
CA ASP A 44 -9.49 -16.34 11.94
C ASP A 44 -8.34 -15.38 12.30
N SER A 45 -8.27 -15.05 13.59
CA SER A 45 -7.26 -14.14 14.14
C SER A 45 -5.84 -14.72 14.05
N ASP A 46 -5.69 -16.04 14.11
CA ASP A 46 -4.40 -16.73 13.98
C ASP A 46 -3.88 -16.71 12.53
N LYS A 47 -4.74 -16.93 11.53
CA LYS A 47 -4.38 -16.74 10.11
C LYS A 47 -4.00 -15.29 9.84
N LYS A 48 -4.73 -14.34 10.43
CA LYS A 48 -4.42 -12.90 10.30
C LYS A 48 -3.01 -12.61 10.79
N HIS A 49 -2.66 -13.07 11.99
CA HIS A 49 -1.35 -12.83 12.59
C HIS A 49 -0.20 -13.47 11.78
N HIS A 50 -0.45 -14.66 11.21
CA HIS A 50 0.51 -15.32 10.32
C HIS A 50 0.68 -14.58 8.98
N LEU A 51 -0.42 -14.16 8.34
CA LEU A 51 -0.36 -13.34 7.11
C LEU A 51 0.32 -12.00 7.35
N GLU A 52 0.11 -11.39 8.52
CA GLU A 52 0.70 -10.11 8.89
C GLU A 52 2.21 -10.25 9.13
N GLN A 53 2.67 -11.35 9.73
CA GLN A 53 4.10 -11.68 9.85
C GLN A 53 4.76 -11.92 8.49
N VAL A 54 4.12 -12.67 7.60
CA VAL A 54 4.59 -12.89 6.22
C VAL A 54 4.64 -11.57 5.46
N TYR A 55 3.64 -10.70 5.64
CA TYR A 55 3.61 -9.38 5.03
C TYR A 55 4.74 -8.47 5.55
N GLN A 56 5.04 -8.49 6.85
CA GLN A 56 6.17 -7.75 7.44
C GLN A 56 7.53 -8.24 6.90
N GLN A 57 7.68 -9.55 6.69
CA GLN A 57 8.87 -10.10 6.03
C GLN A 57 8.98 -9.63 4.58
N LEU A 58 7.87 -9.64 3.83
CA LEU A 58 7.85 -9.19 2.43
C LEU A 58 8.14 -7.69 2.28
N LEU A 59 7.70 -6.88 3.25
CA LEU A 59 8.04 -5.46 3.34
C LEU A 59 9.55 -5.25 3.60
N THR A 60 10.12 -6.04 4.51
CA THR A 60 11.55 -6.01 4.84
C THR A 60 12.41 -6.39 3.63
N ASP A 61 11.94 -7.37 2.86
CA ASP A 61 12.63 -7.90 1.69
C ASP A 61 12.50 -6.99 0.44
N LYS A 62 11.82 -5.84 0.56
CA LYS A 62 11.55 -4.88 -0.53
C LYS A 62 10.93 -5.55 -1.78
N VAL A 63 10.11 -6.57 -1.59
CA VAL A 63 9.48 -7.29 -2.70
C VAL A 63 8.55 -6.31 -3.45
N PRO A 64 8.59 -6.27 -4.79
CA PRO A 64 7.73 -5.39 -5.56
C PRO A 64 6.26 -5.71 -5.30
N HIS A 65 5.50 -4.66 -4.97
CA HIS A 65 4.12 -4.73 -4.50
C HIS A 65 3.16 -5.62 -5.31
N LYS A 66 3.40 -5.79 -6.61
CA LYS A 66 2.61 -6.71 -7.45
C LYS A 66 2.67 -8.15 -6.94
N GLN A 67 3.81 -8.56 -6.39
CA GLN A 67 4.07 -9.92 -5.91
C GLN A 67 3.65 -10.13 -4.46
N HIS A 68 3.27 -9.08 -3.72
CA HIS A 68 2.72 -9.26 -2.38
C HIS A 68 1.41 -10.02 -2.43
N HIS A 69 0.55 -9.74 -3.43
CA HIS A 69 -0.74 -10.41 -3.58
C HIS A 69 -0.56 -11.92 -3.80
N ASP A 70 0.26 -12.30 -4.78
CA ASP A 70 0.53 -13.70 -5.08
C ASP A 70 1.17 -14.45 -3.90
N LYS A 71 2.08 -13.79 -3.17
CA LYS A 71 2.76 -14.41 -2.02
C LYS A 71 1.86 -14.51 -0.77
N LEU A 72 1.01 -13.52 -0.52
CA LEU A 72 0.01 -13.57 0.56
C LEU A 72 -1.05 -14.63 0.26
N GLU A 73 -1.52 -14.75 -0.98
CA GLU A 73 -2.46 -15.79 -1.39
C GLU A 73 -1.82 -17.19 -1.28
N ALA A 74 -0.56 -17.35 -1.71
CA ALA A 74 0.18 -18.60 -1.57
C ALA A 74 0.37 -18.99 -0.09
N ALA A 75 0.68 -18.02 0.79
CA ALA A 75 0.82 -18.26 2.21
C ALA A 75 -0.51 -18.63 2.89
N ALA A 76 -1.62 -18.01 2.47
CA ALA A 76 -2.94 -18.35 2.96
C ALA A 76 -3.37 -19.76 2.52
N LYS A 77 -3.12 -20.14 1.25
CA LYS A 77 -3.36 -21.50 0.74
C LYS A 77 -2.52 -22.55 1.46
N ALA A 78 -1.27 -22.23 1.80
CA ALA A 78 -0.40 -23.15 2.53
C ALA A 78 -0.84 -23.38 3.98
N PHE A 79 -1.58 -22.45 4.59
CA PHE A 79 -2.10 -22.59 5.95
C PHE A 79 -3.44 -23.35 6.00
N ASP A 80 -4.15 -23.46 4.88
CA ASP A 80 -5.43 -24.17 4.78
C ASP A 80 -5.27 -25.68 4.54
N HIS A 81 -4.03 -26.17 4.38
CA HIS A 81 -3.71 -27.56 4.05
C HIS A 81 -3.11 -28.34 5.23
#